data_AF-A0A662NRY6-F1
#
_entry.id   AF-A0A662NRY6-F1
#
_cell.length_a   1.000
_cell.length_b   1.000
_cell.length_c   1.000
_cell.angle_alpha   90.00
_cell.angle_beta   90.00
_cell.angle_gamma   90.00
#
_symmetry.space_group_name_H-M   'P 1'
#
loop_
_entity.id
_entity.type
_entity.pdbx_description
1 polymer ?
#
loop_
_entity_poly.entity_id
_entity_poly.type
_entity_poly.pdbx_seq_one_letter_code
_entity_poly.pdbx_strand_id
1 'polypeptide(L)'
;MDPLSGFIGSLIWWILFFYLLMGPQIQYRQLQITRMKLLEKLARKRNSTVITMIHRQESIGFFGIPVYKFISIEDSEEILRAIRMAPKDKPIDLIIHTPGGLVLAATQIAKALKDHPAET
;
A
#
# COMPACT_ATOMS: atom_id res chain seq x y z
N MET A 1 16.47 -35.93 33.94
CA MET A 1 15.57 -34.95 33.29
C MET A 1 14.53 -35.74 32.52
N ASP A 2 13.25 -35.48 32.72
CA ASP A 2 12.19 -36.25 32.05
C ASP A 2 12.26 -36.05 30.53
N PRO A 3 12.39 -37.11 29.71
CA PRO A 3 12.49 -37.00 28.26
C PRO A 3 11.31 -36.25 27.63
N LEU A 4 10.13 -36.35 28.25
CA LEU A 4 8.90 -35.67 27.84
C LEU A 4 9.00 -34.15 28.01
N SER A 5 9.61 -33.65 29.09
CA SER A 5 9.75 -32.22 29.31
C SER A 5 10.76 -31.58 28.35
N GLY A 6 11.81 -32.31 27.99
CA GLY A 6 12.77 -31.90 26.95
C GLY A 6 12.14 -31.80 25.55
N PHE A 7 11.29 -32.76 25.18
CA PHE A 7 10.56 -32.72 23.90
C PHE A 7 9.53 -31.59 23.83
N ILE A 8 8.77 -31.36 24.91
CA ILE A 8 7.80 -30.26 24.95
C ILE A 8 8.51 -28.90 24.90
N GLY A 9 9.63 -28.75 25.62
CA GLY A 9 10.43 -27.52 25.59
C GLY A 9 10.97 -27.19 24.20
N SER A 10 11.47 -28.19 23.46
CA SER A 10 11.95 -27.98 22.09
C SER A 10 10.82 -27.61 21.13
N LEU A 11 9.64 -28.24 21.25
CA LEU A 11 8.48 -27.92 20.42
C LEU A 11 8.00 -26.48 20.64
N ILE A 12 7.90 -26.03 21.89
CA ILE A 12 7.53 -24.65 22.23
C ILE A 12 8.56 -23.67 21.68
N TRP A 13 9.87 -23.98 21.79
CA TRP A 13 10.93 -23.14 21.26
C TRP A 13 10.85 -23.00 19.74
N TRP A 14 10.60 -24.09 19.01
CA TRP A 14 10.40 -24.05 17.56
C TRP A 14 9.14 -23.27 17.18
N ILE A 15 8.02 -23.46 17.87
CA ILE A 15 6.79 -22.68 17.62
C ILE A 15 7.04 -21.19 17.84
N LEU A 16 7.71 -20.80 18.92
CA LEU A 16 8.08 -19.42 19.20
C LEU A 16 8.98 -18.85 18.10
N PHE A 17 9.98 -19.62 17.66
CA PHE A 17 10.88 -19.24 16.58
C PHE A 17 10.12 -19.02 15.26
N PHE A 18 9.25 -19.94 14.88
CA PHE A 18 8.39 -19.79 13.70
C PHE A 18 7.45 -18.59 13.83
N TYR A 19 6.85 -18.35 14.99
CA TYR A 19 6.01 -17.20 15.24
C TYR A 19 6.79 -15.88 15.09
N LEU A 20 8.02 -15.81 15.61
CA LEU A 20 8.85 -14.60 15.50
C LEU A 20 9.23 -14.31 14.03
N LEU A 21 9.50 -15.35 13.24
CA LEU A 21 9.82 -15.21 11.82
C LEU A 21 8.58 -14.89 10.96
N MET A 22 7.46 -15.58 11.17
CA MET A 22 6.27 -15.46 10.33
C MET A 22 5.31 -14.35 10.78
N GLY A 23 5.29 -14.02 12.06
CA GLY A 23 4.40 -13.03 12.67
C GLY A 23 4.39 -11.69 11.92
N PRO A 24 5.55 -11.07 11.65
CA PRO A 24 5.62 -9.81 10.90
C PRO A 24 5.02 -9.90 9.49
N GLN A 25 5.28 -11.01 8.78
CA GLN A 25 4.75 -11.22 7.42
C GLN A 25 3.22 -11.36 7.44
N ILE A 26 2.68 -12.08 8.42
CA ILE A 26 1.24 -12.25 8.61
C ILE A 26 0.57 -10.90 8.92
N GLN A 27 1.15 -10.12 9.85
CA GLN A 27 0.64 -8.78 10.20
C GLN A 27 0.64 -7.84 9.00
N TYR A 28 1.74 -7.83 8.23
CA TYR A 28 1.83 -7.02 7.01
C TYR A 28 0.76 -7.42 5.99
N ARG A 29 0.57 -8.71 5.72
CA ARG A 29 -0.47 -9.20 4.82
C ARG A 29 -1.87 -8.82 5.31
N GLN A 30 -2.13 -8.95 6.61
CA GLN A 30 -3.41 -8.58 7.20
C GLN A 30 -3.70 -7.09 7.04
N LEU A 31 -2.68 -6.23 7.21
CA LEU A 31 -2.79 -4.79 6.98
C LEU A 31 -3.16 -4.47 5.53
N GLN A 32 -2.53 -5.13 4.55
CA GLN A 32 -2.85 -4.91 3.12
C GLN A 32 -4.29 -5.29 2.80
N ILE A 33 -4.77 -6.43 3.30
CA ILE A 33 -6.15 -6.88 3.10
C ILE A 33 -7.13 -5.88 3.72
N THR A 34 -6.86 -5.42 4.94
CA THR A 34 -7.72 -4.44 5.63
C THR A 34 -7.79 -3.12 4.87
N ARG A 35 -6.65 -2.63 4.35
CA ARG A 35 -6.62 -1.42 3.51
C ARG A 35 -7.46 -1.59 2.25
N MET A 36 -7.30 -2.70 1.53
CA MET A 36 -8.07 -2.97 0.32
C MET A 36 -9.58 -3.00 0.59
N LYS A 37 -10.01 -3.68 1.66
CA LYS A 37 -11.43 -3.70 2.08
C LYS A 37 -11.97 -2.30 2.41
N LEU A 38 -11.15 -1.46 3.04
CA LEU A 38 -11.54 -0.09 3.39
C LEU A 38 -11.70 0.78 2.13
N LEU A 39 -10.77 0.68 1.18
CA LEU A 39 -10.84 1.40 -0.09
C LEU A 39 -12.06 0.95 -0.91
N GLU A 40 -12.34 -0.35 -0.94
CA GLU A 40 -13.53 -0.88 -1.61
C GLU A 40 -14.82 -0.35 -0.96
N LYS A 41 -14.89 -0.33 0.38
CA LYS A 41 -16.02 0.24 1.11
C LYS A 41 -16.19 1.73 0.80
N LEU A 42 -15.10 2.48 0.72
CA LEU A 42 -15.12 3.91 0.38
C LEU A 42 -15.61 4.14 -1.05
N ALA A 43 -15.07 3.38 -2.02
CA ALA A 43 -15.46 3.44 -3.43
C ALA A 43 -16.95 3.17 -3.62
N ARG A 44 -17.47 2.13 -2.96
CA ARG A 44 -18.92 1.83 -2.97
C ARG A 44 -19.74 2.95 -2.34
N LYS A 45 -19.30 3.50 -1.20
CA LYS A 45 -20.01 4.57 -0.49
C LYS A 45 -20.09 5.87 -1.30
N ARG A 46 -19.02 6.21 -2.03
CA ARG A 46 -18.92 7.44 -2.83
C ARG A 46 -19.33 7.24 -4.29
N ASN A 47 -19.66 6.00 -4.69
CA ASN A 47 -19.89 5.60 -6.07
C ASN A 47 -18.78 6.08 -7.03
N SER A 48 -17.54 5.95 -6.59
CA SER A 48 -16.35 6.51 -7.24
C SER A 48 -15.28 5.44 -7.45
N THR A 49 -14.31 5.74 -8.31
CA THR A 49 -13.04 4.99 -8.36
C THR A 49 -12.05 5.64 -7.39
N VAL A 50 -11.73 4.93 -6.32
CA VAL A 50 -10.74 5.40 -5.33
C VAL A 50 -9.35 4.97 -5.76
N ILE A 51 -8.46 5.93 -5.98
CA ILE A 51 -7.05 5.71 -6.30
C ILE A 51 -6.22 6.28 -5.16
N THR A 52 -5.16 5.59 -4.72
CA THR A 52 -4.31 6.06 -3.64
C THR A 52 -2.86 6.18 -4.07
N MET A 53 -2.24 7.32 -3.77
CA MET A 53 -0.79 7.55 -3.88
C MET A 53 -0.23 7.79 -2.49
N ILE A 54 0.34 6.77 -1.86
CA ILE A 54 0.84 6.87 -0.48
C ILE A 54 2.33 6.58 -0.45
N HIS A 55 3.13 7.65 -0.38
CA HIS A 55 4.56 7.59 -0.09
C HIS A 55 4.76 7.59 1.41
N ARG A 56 4.62 6.41 2.00
CA ARG A 56 4.96 6.20 3.41
C ARG A 56 6.46 5.93 3.51
N GLN A 57 7.11 6.68 4.39
CA GLN A 57 8.48 6.38 4.82
C GLN A 57 8.48 5.16 5.72
N GLU A 58 8.33 3.96 5.14
CA GLU A 58 8.69 2.74 5.87
C GLU A 58 10.21 2.67 5.86
N SER A 59 10.82 3.13 6.96
CA SER A 59 12.25 3.00 7.22
C SER A 59 12.61 1.51 7.38
N ILE A 60 12.74 0.82 6.25
CA ILE A 60 13.51 -0.42 6.16
C ILE A 60 14.65 -0.13 5.19
N GLY A 61 15.49 0.84 5.57
CA GLY A 61 16.79 0.94 4.93
C GLY A 61 17.70 -0.19 5.39
N PHE A 62 18.61 -0.58 4.52
CA PHE A 62 19.76 -1.37 4.92
C PHE A 62 20.53 -0.60 6.02
N PHE A 63 20.83 -1.25 7.15
CA PHE A 63 21.50 -0.64 8.32
C PHE A 63 20.80 0.57 8.98
N GLY A 64 19.48 0.75 8.81
CA GLY A 64 18.74 1.80 9.52
C GLY A 64 18.83 3.22 8.91
N ILE A 65 19.37 3.35 7.70
CA ILE A 65 19.41 4.63 6.98
C ILE A 65 18.05 4.86 6.27
N PRO A 66 17.32 5.95 6.55
CA PRO A 66 16.05 6.20 5.89
C PRO A 66 16.25 6.43 4.38
N VAL A 67 15.51 5.69 3.54
CA VAL A 67 15.46 5.94 2.09
C VAL A 67 14.21 6.77 1.79
N TYR A 68 14.42 7.99 1.30
CA TYR A 68 13.33 8.87 0.88
C TYR A 68 12.85 8.49 -0.53
N LYS A 69 11.55 8.27 -0.70
CA LYS A 69 10.90 8.15 -2.02
C LYS A 69 10.12 9.41 -2.34
N PHE A 70 10.44 10.03 -3.47
CA PHE A 70 9.71 11.13 -4.08
C PHE A 70 8.85 10.62 -5.23
N ILE A 71 7.86 11.39 -5.67
CA ILE A 71 7.10 11.06 -6.89
C ILE A 71 8.05 11.00 -8.08
N SER A 72 8.17 9.82 -8.68
CA SER A 72 8.92 9.58 -9.92
C SER A 72 7.98 9.47 -11.13
N ILE A 73 8.57 9.31 -12.32
CA ILE A 73 7.81 9.10 -13.57
C ILE A 73 7.10 7.74 -13.50
N GLU A 74 7.77 6.73 -12.97
CA GLU A 74 7.25 5.37 -12.84
C GLU A 74 6.00 5.34 -11.94
N ASP A 75 6.03 6.05 -10.81
CA ASP A 75 4.86 6.18 -9.93
C ASP A 75 3.68 6.81 -10.68
N SER A 76 3.94 7.80 -11.55
CA SER A 76 2.88 8.41 -12.34
C SER A 76 2.29 7.46 -13.37
N GLU A 77 3.07 6.54 -13.96
CA GLU A 77 2.52 5.58 -14.93
C GLU A 77 1.47 4.66 -14.31
N GLU A 78 1.68 4.18 -13.09
CA GLU A 78 0.71 3.35 -12.39
C GLU A 78 -0.60 4.11 -12.12
N ILE A 79 -0.50 5.37 -11.69
CA ILE A 79 -1.67 6.23 -11.48
C ILE A 79 -2.37 6.56 -12.79
N LEU A 80 -1.63 6.93 -13.82
CA LEU A 80 -2.17 7.19 -15.15
C LEU A 80 -2.90 5.95 -15.71
N ARG A 81 -2.38 4.76 -15.46
CA ARG A 81 -3.05 3.50 -15.82
C ARG A 81 -4.33 3.32 -15.02
N ALA A 82 -4.32 3.56 -13.71
CA ALA A 82 -5.51 3.48 -12.87
C ALA A 82 -6.60 4.47 -13.29
N ILE A 83 -6.26 5.71 -13.61
CA ILE A 83 -7.17 6.72 -14.15
C ILE A 83 -7.78 6.24 -15.47
N ARG A 84 -6.96 5.71 -16.39
CA ARG A 84 -7.44 5.19 -17.68
C ARG A 84 -8.34 3.96 -17.56
N MET A 85 -8.17 3.15 -16.52
CA MET A 85 -9.01 1.98 -16.24
C MET A 85 -10.30 2.34 -15.50
N ALA A 86 -10.40 3.55 -14.93
CA ALA A 86 -11.60 4.01 -14.24
C ALA A 86 -12.77 4.11 -15.23
N PRO A 87 -13.99 3.68 -14.84
CA PRO A 87 -15.17 3.87 -15.65
C PRO A 87 -15.42 5.35 -15.95
N LYS A 88 -15.74 5.66 -17.22
CA LYS A 88 -15.94 7.04 -17.69
C LYS A 88 -17.16 7.74 -17.04
N ASP A 89 -18.07 6.97 -16.47
CA ASP A 89 -19.30 7.43 -15.82
C ASP A 89 -19.15 7.61 -14.29
N LYS A 90 -17.96 7.35 -13.73
CA LYS A 90 -17.72 7.43 -12.28
C LYS A 90 -16.63 8.44 -11.91
N PRO A 91 -16.87 9.28 -10.88
CA PRO A 91 -15.87 10.21 -10.38
C PRO A 91 -14.64 9.49 -9.84
N ILE A 92 -13.48 10.17 -9.82
CA ILE A 92 -12.24 9.63 -9.28
C ILE A 92 -11.92 10.32 -7.95
N ASP A 93 -11.81 9.54 -6.88
CA ASP A 93 -11.29 10.03 -5.60
C ASP A 93 -9.80 9.68 -5.49
N LEU A 94 -8.93 10.66 -5.73
CA LEU A 94 -7.48 10.48 -5.55
C LEU A 94 -7.05 10.87 -4.13
N ILE A 95 -6.60 9.90 -3.34
CA ILE A 95 -6.04 10.12 -2.00
C ILE A 95 -4.52 10.21 -2.12
N ILE A 96 -3.96 11.38 -1.80
CA ILE A 96 -2.52 11.64 -1.93
C ILE A 96 -1.90 11.82 -0.54
N HIS A 97 -0.82 11.11 -0.30
CA HIS A 97 0.12 11.36 0.79
C HIS A 97 1.53 11.27 0.22
N THR A 98 2.19 12.42 0.05
CA THR A 98 3.47 12.50 -0.65
C THR A 98 4.37 13.60 -0.07
N PRO A 99 5.70 13.40 -0.03
CA PRO A 99 6.64 14.49 0.24
C PRO A 99 6.87 15.41 -0.96
N GLY A 100 6.21 15.17 -2.09
CA GLY A 100 6.45 15.85 -3.37
C GLY A 100 7.38 15.04 -4.28
N GLY A 101 7.90 15.67 -5.33
CA GLY A 101 8.78 15.03 -6.29
C GLY A 101 8.82 15.75 -7.64
N LEU A 102 8.85 14.98 -8.72
CA LEU A 102 8.99 15.52 -10.07
C LEU A 102 7.71 16.26 -10.52
N VAL A 103 7.86 17.55 -10.87
CA VAL A 103 6.75 18.40 -11.34
C VAL A 103 6.05 17.81 -12.57
N LEU A 104 6.81 17.20 -13.49
CA LEU A 104 6.25 16.58 -14.69
C LEU A 104 5.28 15.44 -14.36
N ALA A 105 5.65 14.56 -13.42
CA ALA A 105 4.82 13.44 -12.98
C ALA A 105 3.51 13.94 -12.35
N ALA A 106 3.59 14.94 -11.47
CA ALA A 106 2.42 15.59 -10.89
C ALA A 106 1.53 16.24 -11.96
N THR A 107 2.13 16.87 -12.96
CA THR A 107 1.42 17.54 -14.07
C THR A 107 0.68 16.52 -14.94
N GLN A 108 1.28 15.38 -15.24
CA GLN A 108 0.63 14.31 -16.00
C GLN A 108 -0.57 13.74 -15.26
N ILE A 109 -0.44 13.48 -13.96
CA ILE A 109 -1.55 13.01 -13.12
C ILE A 109 -2.68 14.06 -13.11
N ALA A 110 -2.35 15.32 -12.86
CA ALA A 110 -3.34 16.41 -12.84
C ALA A 110 -4.06 16.56 -14.19
N LYS A 111 -3.32 16.47 -15.29
CA LYS A 111 -3.88 16.53 -16.64
C LYS A 111 -4.82 15.35 -16.92
N ALA A 112 -4.41 14.13 -16.55
CA ALA A 112 -5.23 12.94 -16.73
C ALA A 112 -6.52 12.96 -15.89
N LEU A 113 -6.47 13.49 -14.66
CA LEU A 113 -7.66 13.70 -13.84
C LEU A 113 -8.59 14.73 -14.47
N LYS A 114 -8.05 15.87 -14.92
CA LYS A 114 -8.83 16.91 -15.60
C LYS A 114 -9.49 16.42 -16.88
N ASP A 115 -8.83 15.51 -17.60
CA ASP A 115 -9.34 14.95 -18.85
C ASP A 115 -10.32 13.78 -18.61
N HIS A 116 -10.52 13.34 -17.36
CA HIS A 116 -11.51 12.32 -17.03
C HIS A 116 -12.94 12.88 -17.19
N PRO A 117 -13.84 12.18 -17.90
CA PRO A 117 -15.15 12.73 -18.25
C PRO A 117 -16.14 12.83 -17.08
N ALA A 118 -15.99 12.03 -16.04
CA ALA A 118 -16.81 12.17 -14.84
C ALA A 118 -16.24 13.28 -13.95
N GLU A 119 -17.12 14.06 -13.33
CA GLU A 119 -16.76 15.18 -12.46
C GLU A 119 -15.89 14.69 -11.29
N THR A 120 -14.67 15.22 -11.17
CA THR A 120 -13.71 14.90 -10.11
C THR A 120 -13.96 15.71 -8.85
#